data_AF-A0A7S2QKP6-F1
#
_entry.id   AF-A0A7S2QKP6-F1
#
_cell.length_a   1.000
_cell.length_b   1.000
_cell.length_c   1.000
_cell.angle_alpha   90.00
_cell.angle_beta   90.00
_cell.angle_gamma   90.00
#
_symmetry.space_group_name_H-M   'P 1'
#
loop_
_entity.id
_entity.type
_entity.pdbx_description
1 polymer ?
#
loop_
_entity_poly.entity_id
_entity_poly.type
_entity_poly.pdbx_seq_one_letter_code
_entity_poly.pdbx_strand_id
1 'polypeptide(L)'
;GHQCYKQSPYYSKCKPSCTEGEKEHPWDTPWNCEKVGMRTPSIAEGAQPPKGRVQPWVVTNCSAEGENCLDTHCCHAVGHRCFAKNKLWATCKQSCSTDPDPYDNNSTWSCKALGGESWGLP
;
A
#
# COMPACT_ATOMS: atom_id res chain seq x y z
N GLY A 1 -3.24 -10.76 -12.96
CA GLY A 1 -3.12 -10.08 -14.28
C GLY A 1 -4.47 -10.12 -14.92
N HIS A 2 -4.85 -9.09 -15.68
CA HIS A 2 -6.21 -8.95 -16.22
C HIS A 2 -6.18 -9.02 -17.74
N GLN A 3 -7.16 -9.71 -18.31
CA GLN A 3 -7.45 -9.70 -19.75
C GLN A 3 -8.76 -8.93 -19.94
N CYS A 4 -8.81 -8.08 -20.96
CA CYS A 4 -10.06 -7.44 -21.34
C CYS A 4 -10.84 -8.42 -22.22
N TYR A 5 -12.09 -8.66 -21.85
CA TYR A 5 -13.01 -9.57 -22.54
C TYR A 5 -14.20 -8.75 -23.04
N LYS A 6 -14.77 -9.09 -24.18
CA LYS A 6 -16.05 -8.51 -24.63
C LYS A 6 -17.22 -9.21 -23.93
N GLN A 7 -18.19 -8.41 -23.51
CA GLN A 7 -19.52 -8.89 -23.17
C GLN A 7 -20.44 -8.78 -24.38
N SER A 8 -20.33 -7.67 -25.10
CA SER A 8 -21.12 -7.34 -26.28
C SER A 8 -20.25 -6.58 -27.29
N PRO A 9 -20.73 -6.31 -28.52
CA PRO A 9 -19.98 -5.51 -29.50
C PRO A 9 -19.59 -4.10 -29.00
N TYR A 10 -20.31 -3.58 -28.01
CA TYR A 10 -20.14 -2.22 -27.49
C TYR A 10 -19.58 -2.17 -26.06
N TYR A 11 -19.46 -3.31 -25.37
CA TYR A 11 -18.99 -3.35 -23.99
C TYR A 11 -17.93 -4.43 -23.78
N SER A 12 -16.82 -4.02 -23.17
CA SER A 12 -15.75 -4.89 -22.72
C SER A 12 -15.29 -4.48 -21.33
N LYS A 13 -14.81 -5.45 -20.55
CA LYS A 13 -14.30 -5.23 -19.19
C LYS A 13 -13.06 -6.06 -18.96
N CYS A 14 -12.11 -5.52 -18.22
CA CYS A 14 -10.92 -6.26 -17.83
C CYS A 14 -11.22 -7.10 -16.59
N LYS A 15 -11.05 -8.42 -16.74
CA LYS A 15 -11.32 -9.43 -15.72
C LYS A 15 -10.14 -10.40 -15.60
N PRO A 16 -9.93 -11.03 -14.44
CA PRO A 16 -8.91 -12.07 -14.32
C PRO A 16 -9.27 -13.30 -15.16
N SER A 17 -10.57 -13.62 -15.25
CA SER A 17 -11.14 -14.73 -16.03
C SER A 17 -12.49 -14.30 -16.63
N CYS A 18 -12.97 -15.07 -17.61
CA CYS A 18 -14.27 -14.86 -18.25
C CYS A 18 -14.91 -16.21 -18.53
N THR A 19 -16.20 -16.34 -18.21
CA THR A 19 -17.02 -17.53 -18.50
C THR A 19 -18.03 -17.17 -19.58
N GLU A 20 -17.99 -17.87 -20.70
CA GLU A 20 -18.92 -17.61 -21.81
C GLU A 20 -20.36 -17.93 -21.37
N GLY A 21 -21.31 -17.08 -21.76
CA GLY A 21 -22.71 -17.22 -21.38
C GLY A 21 -23.07 -16.68 -19.98
N GLU A 22 -22.09 -16.34 -19.15
CA GLU A 22 -22.32 -15.77 -17.82
C GLU A 22 -23.04 -14.42 -17.94
N LYS A 23 -23.85 -14.10 -16.94
CA LYS A 23 -24.49 -12.80 -16.77
C LYS A 23 -24.22 -12.30 -15.35
N GLU A 24 -23.73 -11.08 -15.20
CA GLU A 24 -23.54 -10.49 -13.87
C GLU A 24 -24.92 -10.19 -13.22
N HIS A 25 -25.87 -9.72 -14.02
CA HIS A 25 -27.27 -9.51 -13.65
C HIS A 25 -28.23 -10.15 -14.67
N PRO A 26 -29.48 -10.48 -14.30
CA PRO A 26 -30.42 -11.18 -15.19
C PRO A 26 -30.69 -10.46 -16.53
N TRP A 27 -30.65 -9.12 -16.50
CA TRP A 27 -30.86 -8.23 -17.64
C TRP A 27 -29.60 -7.97 -18.48
N ASP A 28 -28.44 -8.47 -18.06
CA ASP A 28 -27.22 -8.28 -18.82
C ASP A 28 -27.18 -9.18 -20.06
N THR A 29 -26.50 -8.69 -21.09
CA THR A 29 -26.08 -9.53 -22.21
C THR A 29 -25.08 -10.59 -21.74
N PRO A 30 -25.23 -11.84 -22.19
CA PRO A 30 -24.30 -12.90 -21.84
C PRO A 30 -22.90 -12.58 -22.36
N TRP A 31 -21.87 -12.92 -21.57
CA TRP A 31 -20.49 -12.72 -21.98
C TRP A 31 -20.12 -13.59 -23.19
N ASN A 32 -19.51 -13.00 -24.23
CA ASN A 32 -18.93 -13.76 -25.36
C ASN A 32 -17.45 -14.12 -25.14
N CYS A 33 -16.81 -13.51 -24.15
CA CYS A 33 -15.42 -13.76 -23.74
C CYS A 33 -14.37 -13.63 -24.85
N GLU A 34 -14.64 -12.87 -25.91
CA GLU A 34 -13.64 -12.54 -26.92
C GLU A 34 -12.54 -11.68 -26.27
N LYS A 35 -11.28 -12.10 -26.40
CA LYS A 35 -10.14 -11.38 -25.82
C LYS A 35 -9.85 -10.11 -26.62
N VAL A 36 -9.84 -8.98 -25.93
CA VAL A 36 -9.46 -7.67 -26.48
C VAL A 36 -8.05 -7.32 -26.02
N GLY A 37 -7.12 -7.26 -26.97
CA GLY A 37 -5.73 -6.88 -26.71
C GLY A 37 -4.97 -7.87 -25.84
N MET A 38 -3.79 -7.44 -25.39
CA MET A 38 -2.87 -8.26 -24.60
C MET A 38 -3.32 -8.35 -23.14
N ARG A 39 -3.09 -9.51 -22.51
CA ARG A 39 -3.27 -9.67 -21.07
C ARG A 39 -2.24 -8.81 -20.35
N THR A 40 -2.70 -7.97 -19.43
CA THR A 40 -1.78 -7.21 -18.59
C THR A 40 -0.94 -8.18 -17.77
N PRO A 41 0.41 -8.03 -17.77
CA PRO A 41 1.26 -8.82 -16.90
C PRO A 41 0.78 -8.61 -15.46
N SER A 42 0.53 -9.72 -14.77
CA SER A 42 0.38 -9.66 -13.33
C SER A 42 1.74 -9.38 -12.71
N ILE A 43 1.75 -8.82 -11.50
CA ILE A 43 2.84 -9.11 -10.57
C ILE A 43 2.94 -10.65 -10.53
N ALA A 44 4.09 -11.21 -10.90
CA ALA A 44 4.28 -12.66 -10.93
C ALA A 44 3.98 -13.23 -9.54
N GLU A 45 3.44 -14.44 -9.47
CA GLU A 45 3.28 -15.14 -8.20
C GLU A 45 4.66 -15.20 -7.51
N GLY A 46 4.82 -14.53 -6.37
CA GLY A 46 6.11 -14.40 -5.68
C GLY A 46 6.98 -13.18 -6.05
N ALA A 47 6.56 -12.32 -6.98
CA ALA A 47 7.20 -11.02 -7.15
C ALA A 47 6.79 -10.11 -5.99
N GLN A 48 7.77 -9.76 -5.15
CA GLN A 48 7.59 -8.73 -4.14
C GLN A 48 7.29 -7.39 -4.86
N PRO A 49 6.35 -6.56 -4.37
CA PRO A 49 6.24 -5.20 -4.86
C PRO A 49 7.63 -4.55 -4.73
N PRO A 50 8.08 -3.76 -5.72
CA PRO A 50 9.35 -3.07 -5.60
C PRO A 50 9.29 -2.18 -4.36
N LYS A 51 9.96 -2.61 -3.28
CA LYS A 51 10.31 -1.74 -2.15
C LYS A 51 11.24 -0.65 -2.71
N GLY A 52 11.14 0.59 -2.23
CA GLY A 52 11.98 1.67 -2.75
C GLY A 52 11.42 2.38 -3.99
N ARG A 53 10.12 2.52 -4.18
CA ARG A 53 9.59 3.47 -5.18
C ARG A 53 8.60 4.43 -4.54
N VAL A 54 9.11 5.35 -3.74
CA VAL A 54 8.32 6.48 -3.24
C VAL A 54 8.45 7.69 -4.15
N GLN A 55 7.45 8.57 -4.08
CA GLN A 55 7.44 9.81 -4.85
C GLN A 55 8.45 10.82 -4.28
N PRO A 56 8.99 11.75 -5.09
CA PRO A 56 9.95 12.76 -4.62
C PRO A 56 9.47 13.60 -3.44
N TRP A 57 8.16 13.87 -3.35
CA TRP A 57 7.57 14.63 -2.25
C TRP A 57 7.72 13.96 -0.88
N VAL A 58 8.01 12.65 -0.83
CA VAL A 58 8.21 11.94 0.44
C VAL A 58 9.44 12.44 1.18
N VAL A 59 10.49 12.86 0.45
CA VAL A 59 11.69 13.45 1.05
C VAL A 59 11.36 14.78 1.74
N THR A 60 10.42 15.54 1.20
CA THR A 60 10.10 16.89 1.67
C THR A 60 8.99 16.93 2.70
N ASN A 61 8.07 15.97 2.68
CA ASN A 61 6.86 16.02 3.50
C ASN A 61 6.80 14.94 4.59
N CYS A 62 7.63 13.91 4.52
CA CYS A 62 7.70 12.87 5.53
C CYS A 62 8.93 13.06 6.42
N SER A 63 8.79 12.66 7.68
CA SER A 63 9.86 12.82 8.65
C SER A 63 10.96 11.77 8.47
N ALA A 64 12.17 12.16 8.85
CA ALA A 64 13.31 11.26 8.87
C ALA A 64 13.24 10.26 10.05
N GLU A 65 14.16 9.30 10.05
CA GLU A 65 14.34 8.42 11.22
C GLU A 65 14.72 9.28 12.44
N GLY A 66 14.07 9.03 13.58
CA GLY A 66 14.32 9.79 14.80
C GLY A 66 13.68 11.19 14.85
N GLU A 67 13.18 11.72 13.72
CA GLU A 67 12.49 13.02 13.69
C GLU A 67 11.08 12.93 14.25
N ASN A 68 10.54 14.08 14.65
CA ASN A 68 9.15 14.16 15.08
C ASN A 68 8.23 14.02 13.87
N CYS A 69 7.41 12.97 13.88
CA CYS A 69 6.44 12.66 12.82
C CYS A 69 4.99 12.89 13.24
N LEU A 70 4.77 13.58 14.37
CA LEU A 70 3.43 13.85 14.90
C LEU A 70 2.56 14.66 13.92
N ASP A 71 3.16 15.55 13.12
CA ASP A 71 2.42 16.35 12.14
C ASP A 71 2.37 15.68 10.76
N THR A 72 3.47 15.05 10.35
CA THR A 72 3.62 14.44 9.01
C THR A 72 2.91 13.09 8.91
N HIS A 73 2.84 12.34 10.00
CA HIS A 73 2.32 10.97 10.08
C HIS A 73 2.93 10.00 9.04
N CYS A 74 4.09 10.32 8.48
CA CYS A 74 4.75 9.48 7.50
C CYS A 74 6.27 9.55 7.66
N CYS A 75 6.94 8.49 7.20
CA CYS A 75 8.37 8.29 7.34
C CYS A 75 9.02 8.09 5.97
N HIS A 76 10.22 8.60 5.77
CA HIS A 76 10.96 8.42 4.50
C HIS A 76 11.74 7.08 4.43
N ALA A 77 12.03 6.45 5.57
CA ALA A 77 12.90 5.29 5.67
C ALA A 77 12.13 3.97 5.49
N VAL A 78 12.72 3.02 4.75
CA VAL A 78 12.08 1.72 4.42
C VAL A 78 11.79 0.92 5.70
N GLY A 79 10.55 0.48 5.86
CA GLY A 79 10.10 -0.31 7.00
C GLY A 79 9.86 0.51 8.28
N HIS A 80 10.01 1.84 8.23
CA HIS A 80 9.70 2.69 9.38
C HIS A 80 8.23 3.05 9.42
N ARG A 81 7.72 3.21 10.64
CA ARG A 81 6.40 3.72 10.93
C ARG A 81 6.49 4.80 11.98
N CYS A 82 5.60 5.78 11.87
CA CYS A 82 5.48 6.84 12.87
C CYS A 82 4.81 6.29 14.13
N PHE A 83 5.57 6.17 15.21
CA PHE A 83 5.09 5.68 16.51
C PHE A 83 5.06 6.80 17.53
N ALA A 84 3.90 6.99 18.17
CA ALA A 84 3.74 7.98 19.23
C ALA A 84 4.42 7.52 20.52
N LYS A 85 5.36 8.33 21.02
CA LYS A 85 5.83 8.23 22.40
C LYS A 85 4.72 8.69 23.34
N ASN A 86 4.18 9.88 23.09
CA ASN A 86 3.11 10.51 23.86
C ASN A 86 2.29 11.49 22.98
N LYS A 87 1.48 12.35 23.59
CA LYS A 87 0.62 13.32 22.86
C LYS A 87 1.38 14.44 22.14
N LEU A 88 2.65 14.67 22.48
CA LEU A 88 3.47 15.77 21.96
C LEU A 88 4.67 15.28 21.13
N TRP A 89 4.91 13.98 21.10
CA TRP A 89 6.06 13.40 20.42
C TRP A 89 5.73 12.06 19.79
N ALA A 90 6.08 11.93 18.51
CA ALA A 90 6.07 10.68 17.77
C ALA A 90 7.32 10.61 16.91
N THR A 91 7.82 9.42 16.61
CA THR A 91 8.99 9.31 15.72
C THR A 91 8.98 8.08 14.84
N CYS A 92 9.72 8.15 13.75
CA CYS A 92 9.87 7.10 12.77
C CYS A 92 10.83 6.01 13.26
N LYS A 93 10.29 4.85 13.63
CA LYS A 93 11.05 3.64 14.02
C LYS A 93 10.52 2.42 13.28
N GLN A 94 11.33 1.39 13.11
CA GLN A 94 10.86 0.10 12.55
C GLN A 94 10.01 -0.67 13.56
N SER A 95 10.37 -0.59 14.84
CA SER A 95 9.64 -1.23 15.93
C SER A 95 9.47 -0.26 17.10
N CYS A 96 8.43 -0.51 17.89
CA CYS A 96 8.15 0.24 19.11
C CYS A 96 7.76 -0.76 20.21
N SER A 97 8.33 -0.59 21.40
CA SER A 97 7.91 -1.30 22.61
C SER A 97 7.30 -0.33 23.60
N THR A 98 6.23 -0.76 24.26
CA THR A 98 5.63 -0.05 25.39
C THR A 98 6.42 -0.23 26.68
N ASP A 99 7.38 -1.16 26.69
CA ASP A 99 8.28 -1.36 27.83
C ASP A 99 9.14 -0.11 28.06
N PRO A 100 9.54 0.16 29.32
CA PRO A 100 10.44 1.26 29.64
C PRO A 100 11.74 1.14 28.83
N ASP A 101 12.04 2.15 28.00
CA ASP A 101 13.24 2.15 27.18
C ASP A 101 14.43 2.70 27.99
N PRO A 102 15.46 1.87 28.30
CA PRO A 102 16.60 2.30 29.11
C PRO A 102 17.46 3.36 28.39
N TYR A 103 17.34 3.50 27.07
CA TYR A 103 18.05 4.49 26.26
C TYR A 103 17.28 5.81 26.12
N ASP A 104 16.05 5.87 26.60
CA ASP A 104 15.17 7.05 26.53
C ASP A 104 14.61 7.38 27.92
N ASN A 105 15.49 7.45 28.91
CA ASN A 105 15.18 7.81 30.29
C ASN A 105 14.05 6.95 30.91
N ASN A 106 14.02 5.66 30.59
CA ASN A 106 13.01 4.71 31.05
C ASN A 106 11.57 5.14 30.69
N SER A 107 11.41 5.89 29.60
CA SER A 107 10.10 6.38 29.15
C SER A 107 9.23 5.22 28.66
N THR A 108 7.96 5.22 29.07
CA THR A 108 6.94 4.32 28.50
C THR A 108 6.31 4.97 27.28
N TRP A 109 6.46 4.31 26.13
CA TRP A 109 5.90 4.79 24.87
C TRP A 109 4.48 4.28 24.72
N SER A 110 3.59 5.10 24.15
CA SER A 110 2.25 4.62 23.78
C SER A 110 2.30 3.64 22.61
N CYS A 111 3.34 3.73 21.77
CA CYS A 111 3.51 2.98 20.53
C CYS A 111 2.31 3.00 19.58
N LYS A 112 1.45 4.02 19.68
CA LYS A 112 0.36 4.21 18.75
C LYS A 112 0.94 4.52 17.37
N ALA A 113 0.63 3.65 16.40
CA ALA A 113 0.92 3.91 15.00
C ALA A 113 0.08 5.09 14.50
N LEU A 114 0.74 6.15 14.03
CA LEU A 114 0.08 7.32 13.47
C LEU A 114 0.00 7.29 11.94
N GLY A 115 0.80 6.44 11.30
CA GLY A 115 0.92 6.33 9.85
C GLY A 115 1.13 4.92 9.33
N GLY A 116 1.08 4.79 8.00
CA GLY A 116 1.47 3.56 7.32
C GLY A 116 2.95 3.23 7.50
N GLU A 117 3.31 1.96 7.26
CA GLU A 117 4.74 1.61 7.13
C GLU A 117 5.25 2.12 5.79
N SER A 118 6.39 2.79 5.84
CA SER A 118 7.01 3.37 4.66
C SER A 118 7.69 2.30 3.83
N TRP A 119 7.50 2.38 2.52
CA TRP A 119 8.21 1.57 1.53
C TRP A 119 9.58 2.14 1.18
N GLY A 120 9.89 3.32 1.74
CA GLY A 120 11.10 4.13 1.65
C GLY A 120 11.59 4.51 0.26
N LEU A 121 12.60 5.36 0.25
CA LEU A 121 13.41 5.64 -0.95
C LEU A 121 14.29 4.43 -1.24
N PRO A 122 14.52 4.09 -2.54
CA PRO A 122 15.47 3.05 -2.92
C PRO A 122 16.91 3.46 -2.59
#